data_AF-A0A1I0H5J0-F1
#
_entry.id   AF-A0A1I0H5J0-F1
#
_cell.length_a   1.000
_cell.length_b   1.000
_cell.length_c   1.000
_cell.angle_alpha   90.00
_cell.angle_beta   90.00
_cell.angle_gamma   90.00
#
_symmetry.space_group_name_H-M   'P 1'
#
loop_
_entity.id
_entity.type
_entity.pdbx_description
1 polymer ?
#
loop_
_entity_poly.entity_id
_entity_poly.type
_entity_poly.pdbx_seq_one_letter_code
_entity_poly.pdbx_strand_id
1 'polypeptide(L)'
;MRYAWLCHPVTVAGVIVLLVNDHLLKQAWPGFVTGKLSDVAGLLVAPPLLALLFLRRADLAATLATGVLFALVKTTETGAEAASHVWTLVAGPSRVLADPTDLLALPALALAWWVRARSLTAPSSPRLRVLLTAPLALLAVAASGAAPEATSEAVSVEVRGERVIVHTDGSAAWTSADRGDTWIFEDSFDRPPKRPAKAMCVPYQATRCYRVASGRLGVEQSDDGGDTWRLSWSPSRDDHDRLVRQFGDRLPRSGGLAVQGWRGGHVVVVANGSEGILLRDETGSWRRLGRPGEPERATDIHAEGVTAAFLAGCLLFGAAGAGLRRYHRAYLIVTTAACLSFLGFASAATISGVFALITAAMVPTGVIVGVILLIMGQARPLPVAVGVLSAPLVYLTVYLPFVGWADGDFGSYWTAVAVAALLTSLVLAVDLALIRKDAAKAPAAL
;
A
#
# COMPACT_ATOMS: atom_id res chain seq x y z
N MET A 1 -10.68 36.78 -10.73
CA MET A 1 -9.38 36.81 -10.02
C MET A 1 -9.25 35.77 -8.91
N ARG A 2 -10.32 35.40 -8.16
CA ARG A 2 -10.24 34.43 -7.02
C ARG A 2 -9.61 33.08 -7.34
N TYR A 3 -9.80 32.57 -8.56
CA TYR A 3 -9.36 31.23 -8.95
C TYR A 3 -7.97 31.16 -9.59
N ALA A 4 -7.34 32.32 -9.85
CA ALA A 4 -6.04 32.38 -10.51
C ALA A 4 -4.93 31.74 -9.67
N TRP A 5 -5.05 31.80 -8.34
CA TRP A 5 -4.10 31.19 -7.41
C TRP A 5 -4.12 29.66 -7.46
N LEU A 6 -5.30 29.05 -7.52
CA LEU A 6 -5.43 27.59 -7.63
C LEU A 6 -5.01 27.07 -9.00
N CYS A 7 -5.29 27.83 -10.06
CA CYS A 7 -4.88 27.48 -11.43
C CYS A 7 -3.43 27.85 -11.75
N HIS A 8 -2.67 28.41 -10.82
CA HIS A 8 -1.28 28.79 -11.07
C HIS A 8 -0.44 27.54 -11.34
N PRO A 9 0.49 27.55 -12.32
CA PRO A 9 1.27 26.37 -12.69
C PRO A 9 1.98 25.69 -11.51
N VAL A 10 2.48 26.50 -10.56
CA VAL A 10 3.14 26.01 -9.34
C VAL A 10 2.15 25.30 -8.41
N THR A 11 0.94 25.81 -8.24
CA THR A 11 -0.11 25.16 -7.43
C THR A 11 -0.57 23.86 -8.11
N VAL A 12 -0.74 23.88 -9.44
CA VAL A 12 -1.09 22.68 -10.22
C VAL A 12 0.01 21.63 -10.15
N ALA A 13 1.28 22.04 -10.19
CA ALA A 13 2.41 21.14 -9.96
C ALA A 13 2.35 20.54 -8.54
N GLY A 14 2.01 21.33 -7.51
CA GLY A 14 1.76 20.83 -6.16
C GLY A 14 0.64 19.78 -6.09
N VAL A 15 -0.46 20.01 -6.81
CA VAL A 15 -1.57 19.04 -6.94
C VAL A 15 -1.10 17.75 -7.62
N ILE A 16 -0.34 17.85 -8.71
CA ILE A 16 0.23 16.68 -9.41
C ILE A 16 1.18 15.94 -8.49
N VAL A 17 2.04 16.65 -7.76
CA VAL A 17 2.97 16.06 -6.79
C VAL A 17 2.20 15.33 -5.70
N LEU A 18 1.17 15.91 -5.10
CA LEU A 18 0.32 15.21 -4.11
C LEU A 18 -0.31 13.96 -4.71
N LEU A 19 -0.90 14.05 -5.91
CA LEU A 19 -1.54 12.91 -6.56
C LEU A 19 -0.53 11.79 -6.83
N VAL A 20 0.58 12.10 -7.51
CA VAL A 20 1.60 11.09 -7.84
C VAL A 20 2.28 10.57 -6.57
N ASN A 21 2.63 11.45 -5.63
CA ASN A 21 3.35 11.04 -4.44
C ASN A 21 2.49 10.19 -3.52
N ASP A 22 1.26 10.60 -3.24
CA ASP A 22 0.43 9.92 -2.26
C ASP A 22 -0.26 8.66 -2.83
N HIS A 23 -0.45 8.59 -4.15
CA HIS A 23 -1.08 7.41 -4.80
C HIS A 23 -0.09 6.45 -5.44
N LEU A 24 1.11 6.89 -5.82
CA LEU A 24 2.12 6.03 -6.46
C LEU A 24 3.37 5.89 -5.59
N LEU A 25 4.02 7.00 -5.23
CA LEU A 25 5.34 6.94 -4.61
C LEU A 25 5.30 6.44 -3.16
N LYS A 26 4.29 6.81 -2.36
CA LYS A 26 4.14 6.28 -1.00
C LYS A 26 3.84 4.78 -0.98
N GLN A 27 3.16 4.26 -2.00
CA GLN A 27 2.91 2.81 -2.13
C GLN A 27 4.15 2.05 -2.61
N ALA A 28 4.90 2.62 -3.56
CA ALA A 28 6.11 1.98 -4.08
C ALA A 28 7.31 2.11 -3.13
N TRP A 29 7.55 3.31 -2.58
CA TRP A 29 8.69 3.67 -1.73
C TRP A 29 8.23 4.48 -0.50
N PRO A 30 7.64 3.82 0.52
CA PRO A 30 7.31 4.48 1.78
C PRO A 30 8.59 4.96 2.47
N GLY A 31 8.61 6.22 2.93
CA GLY A 31 9.76 6.74 3.64
C GLY A 31 9.75 8.24 3.92
N PHE A 32 10.83 8.72 4.54
CA PHE A 32 11.00 10.11 4.97
C PHE A 32 10.80 11.12 3.83
N VAL A 33 11.34 10.82 2.64
CA VAL A 33 11.30 11.75 1.49
C VAL A 33 9.88 11.93 0.94
N THR A 34 9.12 10.84 0.77
CA THR A 34 7.74 10.88 0.27
C THR A 34 6.78 11.50 1.29
N GLY A 35 7.07 11.38 2.60
CA GLY A 35 6.37 12.12 3.66
C GLY A 35 6.53 13.64 3.53
N LYS A 36 7.78 14.14 3.55
CA LYS A 36 8.04 15.60 3.50
C LYS A 36 7.59 16.24 2.19
N LEU A 37 7.69 15.52 1.07
CA LEU A 37 7.24 16.00 -0.23
C LEU A 37 5.73 16.26 -0.22
N SER A 38 4.96 15.38 0.43
CA SER A 38 3.52 15.52 0.62
C SER A 38 3.19 16.74 1.49
N ASP A 39 3.92 16.97 2.59
CA ASP A 39 3.70 18.14 3.45
C ASP A 39 3.97 19.46 2.72
N VAL A 40 5.07 19.55 1.96
CA VAL A 40 5.41 20.74 1.16
C VAL A 40 4.35 21.01 0.09
N ALA A 41 3.91 19.96 -0.62
CA ALA A 41 2.90 20.09 -1.65
C ALA A 41 1.51 20.40 -1.05
N GLY A 42 1.17 19.83 0.11
CA GLY A 42 -0.02 20.13 0.88
C GLY A 42 -0.09 21.60 1.32
N LEU A 43 1.00 22.13 1.88
CA LEU A 43 1.10 23.54 2.28
C LEU A 43 1.06 24.53 1.10
N LEU A 44 1.41 24.07 -0.10
CA LEU A 44 1.29 24.85 -1.34
C LEU A 44 -0.15 24.91 -1.87
N VAL A 45 -0.91 23.83 -1.69
CA VAL A 45 -2.26 23.63 -2.27
C VAL A 45 -3.39 23.99 -1.30
N ALA A 46 -3.20 23.81 0.00
CA ALA A 46 -4.24 24.04 1.02
C ALA A 46 -4.68 25.51 1.16
N PRO A 47 -3.80 26.53 1.14
CA PRO A 47 -4.23 27.93 1.27
C PRO A 47 -5.18 28.41 0.15
N PRO A 48 -4.93 28.15 -1.15
CA PRO A 48 -5.89 28.55 -2.19
C PRO A 48 -7.21 27.78 -2.11
N LEU A 49 -7.21 26.51 -1.68
CA LEU A 49 -8.46 25.75 -1.45
C LEU A 49 -9.27 26.33 -0.30
N LEU A 50 -8.62 26.60 0.83
CA LEU A 50 -9.26 27.18 2.00
C LEU A 50 -9.79 28.60 1.71
N ALA A 51 -9.07 29.38 0.91
CA ALA A 51 -9.53 30.70 0.46
C ALA A 51 -10.81 30.65 -0.40
N LEU A 52 -11.11 29.53 -1.08
CA LEU A 52 -12.37 29.38 -1.84
C LEU A 52 -13.60 29.25 -0.94
N LEU A 53 -13.43 28.81 0.31
CA LEU A 53 -14.53 28.65 1.27
C LEU A 53 -15.00 30.00 1.85
N PHE A 54 -14.21 31.06 1.70
CA PHE A 54 -14.54 32.37 2.23
C PHE A 54 -15.13 33.30 1.16
N LEU A 55 -16.25 33.96 1.52
CA LEU A 55 -16.95 34.89 0.64
C LEU A 55 -16.20 36.22 0.41
N ARG A 56 -15.15 36.53 1.18
CA ARG A 56 -14.31 37.74 1.10
C ARG A 56 -12.86 37.40 0.71
N ARG A 57 -12.03 38.41 0.35
CA ARG A 57 -10.58 38.24 0.12
C ARG A 57 -9.88 37.83 1.42
N ALA A 58 -9.92 36.54 1.72
CA ALA A 58 -9.42 35.94 2.95
C ALA A 58 -8.07 35.25 2.75
N ASP A 59 -7.35 35.50 1.66
CA ASP A 59 -6.12 34.81 1.28
C ASP A 59 -5.07 34.78 2.40
N LEU A 60 -4.91 35.89 3.14
CA LEU A 60 -4.00 35.98 4.28
C LEU A 60 -4.49 35.11 5.44
N ALA A 61 -5.77 35.22 5.78
CA ALA A 61 -6.38 34.40 6.82
C ALA A 61 -6.32 32.91 6.49
N ALA A 62 -6.54 32.52 5.24
CA ALA A 62 -6.40 31.15 4.76
C ALA A 62 -4.96 30.65 4.88
N THR A 63 -3.97 31.46 4.47
CA THR A 63 -2.54 31.10 4.59
C THR A 63 -2.12 30.92 6.05
N LEU A 64 -2.52 31.85 6.92
CA LEU A 64 -2.23 31.79 8.36
C LEU A 64 -2.94 30.59 9.02
N ALA A 65 -4.22 30.37 8.70
CA ALA A 65 -5.00 29.25 9.22
C ALA A 65 -4.40 27.91 8.78
N THR A 66 -3.98 27.76 7.52
CA THR A 66 -3.28 26.55 7.06
C THR A 66 -2.00 26.30 7.87
N GLY A 67 -1.17 27.32 8.10
CA GLY A 67 0.05 27.17 8.90
C GLY A 67 -0.20 26.81 10.35
N VAL A 68 -1.18 27.47 10.99
CA VAL A 68 -1.54 27.19 12.39
C VAL A 68 -2.13 25.79 12.54
N LEU A 69 -3.08 25.40 11.67
CA LEU A 69 -3.67 24.06 11.69
C LEU A 69 -2.61 22.98 11.44
N PHE A 70 -1.74 23.18 10.45
CA PHE A 70 -0.65 22.26 10.15
C PHE A 70 0.28 22.10 11.35
N ALA A 71 0.72 23.20 11.98
CA ALA A 71 1.58 23.15 13.15
C ALA A 71 0.90 22.39 14.30
N LEU A 72 -0.36 22.73 14.63
CA LEU A 72 -1.12 22.07 15.70
C LEU A 72 -1.26 20.56 15.47
N VAL A 73 -1.59 20.14 14.25
CA VAL A 73 -1.74 18.73 13.87
C VAL A 73 -0.42 17.98 13.97
N LYS A 74 0.70 18.61 13.59
CA LYS A 74 2.01 17.95 13.58
C LYS A 74 2.73 17.96 14.92
N THR A 75 2.40 18.89 15.83
CA THR A 75 3.09 18.99 17.14
C THR A 75 2.30 18.43 18.31
N THR A 76 0.99 18.19 18.18
CA THR A 76 0.15 17.75 19.30
C THR A 76 -0.57 16.44 18.98
N GLU A 77 -0.60 15.53 19.96
CA GLU A 77 -1.33 14.26 19.84
C GLU A 77 -2.83 14.50 19.65
N THR A 78 -3.42 15.45 20.38
CA THR A 78 -4.82 15.83 20.27
C THR A 78 -5.17 16.46 18.91
N GLY A 79 -4.26 17.25 18.34
CA GLY A 79 -4.42 17.80 16.99
C GLY A 79 -4.37 16.71 15.91
N ALA A 80 -3.43 15.76 16.03
CA ALA A 80 -3.33 14.62 15.13
C ALA A 80 -4.54 13.69 15.21
N GLU A 81 -5.06 13.44 16.43
CA GLU A 81 -6.27 12.63 16.65
C GLU A 81 -7.51 13.31 16.08
N ALA A 82 -7.71 14.60 16.36
CA ALA A 82 -8.81 15.37 15.78
C ALA A 82 -8.75 15.41 14.24
N ALA A 83 -7.55 15.58 13.66
CA ALA A 83 -7.36 15.52 12.21
C ALA A 83 -7.69 14.13 11.65
N SER A 84 -7.30 13.06 12.36
CA SER A 84 -7.62 11.68 12.00
C SER A 84 -9.13 11.44 11.98
N HIS A 85 -9.87 11.97 12.96
CA HIS A 85 -11.34 11.87 12.97
C HIS A 85 -11.98 12.63 11.81
N VAL A 86 -11.54 13.86 11.55
CA VAL A 86 -12.09 14.67 10.45
C VAL A 86 -11.79 14.03 9.10
N TRP A 87 -10.57 13.52 8.87
CA TRP A 87 -10.25 12.80 7.65
C TRP A 87 -11.00 11.48 7.55
N THR A 88 -11.24 10.80 8.67
CA THR A 88 -12.01 9.56 8.67
C THR A 88 -13.44 9.76 8.19
N LEU A 89 -14.06 10.88 8.54
CA LEU A 89 -15.40 11.25 8.09
C LEU A 89 -15.45 11.64 6.60
N VAL A 90 -14.37 12.20 6.06
CA VAL A 90 -14.35 12.75 4.68
C VAL A 90 -13.84 11.74 3.67
N ALA A 91 -12.90 10.88 4.04
CA ALA A 91 -12.12 10.04 3.12
C ALA A 91 -12.03 8.56 3.52
N GLY A 92 -12.70 8.15 4.61
CA GLY A 92 -12.60 6.77 5.14
C GLY A 92 -11.47 6.60 6.15
N PRO A 93 -11.30 5.40 6.76
CA PRO A 93 -10.44 5.17 7.92
C PRO A 93 -9.04 5.76 7.74
N SER A 94 -8.69 6.77 8.53
CA SER A 94 -7.43 7.51 8.35
C SER A 94 -6.73 7.75 9.68
N ARG A 95 -5.40 7.80 9.63
CA ARG A 95 -4.56 8.11 10.79
C ARG A 95 -3.52 9.16 10.42
N VAL A 96 -3.57 10.28 11.12
CA VAL A 96 -2.58 11.35 11.05
C VAL A 96 -1.62 11.19 12.21
N LEU A 97 -0.31 11.21 11.94
CA LEU A 97 0.74 11.12 12.95
C LEU A 97 1.27 12.51 13.31
N ALA A 98 1.51 12.74 14.60
CA ALA A 98 2.22 13.94 15.08
C ALA A 98 3.73 13.73 14.91
N ASP A 99 4.31 14.32 13.87
CA ASP A 99 5.76 14.37 13.64
C ASP A 99 6.24 15.84 13.62
N PRO A 100 6.88 16.34 14.70
CA PRO A 100 7.39 17.71 14.75
C PRO A 100 8.43 18.04 13.67
N THR A 101 9.08 17.04 13.07
CA THR A 101 10.03 17.29 11.97
C THR A 101 9.32 17.71 10.68
N ASP A 102 8.00 17.56 10.57
CA ASP A 102 7.19 18.06 9.44
C ASP A 102 7.09 19.60 9.42
N LEU A 103 7.41 20.28 10.53
CA LEU A 103 7.47 21.75 10.57
C LEU A 103 8.51 22.33 9.61
N LEU A 104 9.49 21.52 9.17
CA LEU A 104 10.44 21.89 8.11
C LEU A 104 9.75 22.22 6.78
N ALA A 105 8.48 21.82 6.59
CA ALA A 105 7.69 22.14 5.40
C ALA A 105 7.07 23.55 5.44
N LEU A 106 6.99 24.22 6.61
CA LEU A 106 6.37 25.55 6.77
C LEU A 106 6.88 26.63 5.81
N PRO A 107 8.17 26.68 5.39
CA PRO A 107 8.63 27.61 4.37
C PRO A 107 7.86 27.52 3.04
N ALA A 108 7.22 26.39 2.74
CA ALA A 108 6.34 26.24 1.58
C ALA A 108 5.14 27.20 1.58
N LEU A 109 4.69 27.68 2.75
CA LEU A 109 3.65 28.72 2.82
C LEU A 109 4.14 30.08 2.30
N ALA A 110 5.43 30.40 2.47
CA ALA A 110 6.01 31.59 1.87
C ALA A 110 6.01 31.49 0.33
N LEU A 111 6.28 30.29 -0.19
CA LEU A 111 6.15 30.00 -1.62
C LEU A 111 4.69 30.10 -2.08
N ALA A 112 3.73 29.57 -1.33
CA ALA A 112 2.30 29.68 -1.61
C ALA A 112 1.84 31.15 -1.68
N TRP A 113 2.32 31.98 -0.75
CA TRP A 113 2.04 33.42 -0.70
C TRP A 113 2.68 34.18 -1.87
N TRP A 114 3.91 33.83 -2.26
CA TRP A 114 4.56 34.39 -3.44
C TRP A 114 3.79 34.05 -4.72
N VAL A 115 3.34 32.80 -4.86
CA VAL A 115 2.49 32.35 -5.97
C VAL A 115 1.17 33.12 -6.01
N ARG A 116 0.53 33.35 -4.85
CA ARG A 116 -0.66 34.21 -4.73
C ARG A 116 -0.40 35.60 -5.29
N ALA A 117 0.69 36.26 -4.87
CA ALA A 117 1.01 37.61 -5.30
C ALA A 117 1.17 37.70 -6.83
N ARG A 118 1.80 36.71 -7.46
CA ARG A 118 1.96 36.60 -8.93
C ARG A 118 0.63 36.29 -9.65
N SER A 119 -0.28 35.60 -8.97
CA SER A 119 -1.59 35.24 -9.53
C SER A 119 -2.55 36.43 -9.61
N LEU A 120 -2.32 37.51 -8.84
CA LEU A 120 -3.13 38.73 -8.87
C LEU A 120 -2.89 39.57 -10.14
N THR A 121 -1.73 39.43 -10.78
CA THR A 121 -1.36 40.14 -12.01
C THR A 121 -1.69 39.37 -13.28
N ALA A 122 -2.15 38.12 -13.17
CA ALA A 122 -2.45 37.26 -14.30
C ALA A 122 -3.89 37.48 -14.83
N PRO A 123 -4.13 37.34 -16.15
CA PRO A 123 -5.48 37.42 -16.72
C PRO A 123 -6.39 36.34 -16.12
N SER A 124 -7.70 36.60 -16.09
CA SER A 124 -8.68 35.70 -15.49
C SER A 124 -8.59 34.30 -16.10
N SER A 125 -8.37 33.29 -15.26
CA SER A 125 -8.38 31.89 -15.67
C SER A 125 -9.76 31.49 -16.23
N PRO A 126 -9.83 30.79 -17.38
CA PRO A 126 -11.10 30.35 -17.95
C PRO A 126 -11.83 29.43 -16.96
N ARG A 127 -13.16 29.56 -16.88
CA ARG A 127 -14.03 28.80 -15.95
C ARG A 127 -13.75 27.29 -15.96
N LEU A 128 -13.38 26.75 -17.13
CA LEU A 128 -13.00 25.35 -17.30
C LEU A 128 -11.78 24.92 -16.48
N ARG A 129 -10.72 25.75 -16.39
CA ARG A 129 -9.52 25.42 -15.59
C ARG A 129 -9.84 25.38 -14.10
N VAL A 130 -10.74 26.25 -13.65
CA VAL A 130 -11.21 26.27 -12.26
C VAL A 130 -12.03 25.01 -11.96
N LEU A 131 -12.92 24.65 -12.88
CA LEU A 131 -13.76 23.45 -12.78
C LEU A 131 -12.93 22.15 -12.75
N LEU A 132 -11.74 22.15 -13.36
CA LEU A 132 -10.82 21.02 -13.38
C LEU A 132 -9.86 21.01 -12.17
N THR A 133 -9.26 22.16 -11.83
CA THR A 133 -8.21 22.24 -10.79
C THR A 133 -8.76 22.18 -9.37
N ALA A 134 -9.96 22.71 -9.11
CA ALA A 134 -10.57 22.65 -7.78
C ALA A 134 -10.88 21.23 -7.28
N PRO A 135 -11.57 20.37 -8.05
CA PRO A 135 -11.80 19.00 -7.62
C PRO A 135 -10.51 18.19 -7.56
N LEU A 136 -9.56 18.38 -8.49
CA LEU A 136 -8.25 17.70 -8.43
C LEU A 136 -7.45 18.08 -7.18
N ALA A 137 -7.45 19.35 -6.80
CA ALA A 137 -6.80 19.82 -5.59
C ALA A 137 -7.48 19.29 -4.32
N LEU A 138 -8.81 19.21 -4.32
CA LEU A 138 -9.57 18.62 -3.21
C LEU A 138 -9.28 17.11 -3.07
N LEU A 139 -9.24 16.36 -4.17
CA LEU A 139 -8.89 14.93 -4.21
C LEU A 139 -7.44 14.69 -3.75
N ALA A 140 -6.52 15.55 -4.18
CA ALA A 140 -5.12 15.49 -3.78
C ALA A 140 -4.92 15.66 -2.27
N VAL A 141 -5.81 16.41 -1.61
CA VAL A 141 -5.77 16.66 -0.16
C VAL A 141 -6.52 15.57 0.62
N ALA A 142 -7.59 15.01 0.07
CA ALA A 142 -8.43 14.00 0.73
C ALA A 142 -7.84 12.57 0.74
N ALA A 143 -6.74 12.31 0.03
CA ALA A 143 -6.17 10.97 -0.07
C ALA A 143 -5.47 10.53 1.24
N SER A 144 -6.10 9.62 1.98
CA SER A 144 -5.46 8.88 3.07
C SER A 144 -5.90 7.41 2.99
N GLY A 145 -4.94 6.49 3.09
CA GLY A 145 -5.18 5.05 2.97
C GLY A 145 -6.01 4.48 4.12
N ALA A 146 -6.91 3.55 3.80
CA ALA A 146 -7.75 2.84 4.76
C ALA A 146 -6.89 1.91 5.66
N ALA A 147 -7.04 2.03 6.98
CA ALA A 147 -6.47 1.08 7.93
C ALA A 147 -7.30 -0.23 7.97
N PRO A 148 -6.68 -1.43 7.99
CA PRO A 148 -7.40 -2.69 8.13
C PRO A 148 -8.13 -2.82 9.48
N GLU A 149 -9.27 -3.51 9.46
CA GLU A 149 -10.06 -3.87 10.65
C GLU A 149 -9.22 -4.63 11.69
N ALA A 150 -9.44 -4.29 12.97
CA ALA A 150 -8.75 -4.88 14.10
C ALA A 150 -9.30 -6.28 14.39
N THR A 151 -8.51 -7.30 14.04
CA THR A 151 -8.72 -8.68 14.49
C THR A 151 -8.04 -8.89 15.83
N SER A 152 -8.64 -9.70 16.71
CA SER A 152 -8.11 -10.00 18.05
C SER A 152 -6.64 -10.44 18.02
N GLU A 153 -5.79 -9.80 18.81
CA GLU A 153 -4.33 -10.04 18.81
C GLU A 153 -3.95 -11.09 19.85
N ALA A 154 -2.95 -11.94 19.57
CA ALA A 154 -2.35 -12.81 20.57
C ALA A 154 -1.50 -11.98 21.55
N VAL A 155 -1.90 -11.87 22.81
CA VAL A 155 -1.27 -10.95 23.78
C VAL A 155 -0.41 -11.66 24.81
N SER A 156 -0.82 -12.83 25.29
CA SER A 156 -0.12 -13.52 26.38
C SER A 156 -0.18 -15.04 26.26
N VAL A 157 0.79 -15.71 26.88
CA VAL A 157 0.89 -17.18 26.89
C VAL A 157 0.96 -17.65 28.34
N GLU A 158 0.22 -18.72 28.65
CA GLU A 158 0.21 -19.37 29.96
C GLU A 158 0.37 -20.89 29.79
N VAL A 159 1.21 -21.49 30.63
CA VAL A 159 1.33 -22.96 30.73
C VAL A 159 0.63 -23.43 32.01
N ARG A 160 -0.27 -24.41 31.89
CA ARG A 160 -1.00 -25.02 33.01
C ARG A 160 -0.93 -26.55 32.92
N GLY A 161 -0.09 -27.14 33.76
CA GLY A 161 0.19 -28.58 33.68
C GLY A 161 0.75 -28.92 32.29
N GLU A 162 0.03 -29.76 31.56
CA GLU A 162 0.42 -30.15 30.19
C GLU A 162 -0.14 -29.23 29.11
N ARG A 163 -1.04 -28.29 29.44
CA ARG A 163 -1.68 -27.40 28.47
C ARG A 163 -0.94 -26.09 28.30
N VAL A 164 -0.85 -25.62 27.06
CA VAL A 164 -0.42 -24.27 26.71
C VAL A 164 -1.63 -23.49 26.24
N ILE A 165 -1.83 -22.29 26.78
CA ILE A 165 -2.95 -21.41 26.47
C ILE A 165 -2.39 -20.08 25.97
N VAL A 166 -2.76 -19.67 24.76
CA VAL A 166 -2.44 -18.36 24.19
C VAL A 166 -3.71 -17.50 24.25
N HIS A 167 -3.69 -16.47 25.07
CA HIS A 167 -4.81 -15.55 25.23
C HIS A 167 -4.77 -14.45 24.18
N THR A 168 -5.95 -14.05 23.73
CA THR A 168 -6.12 -12.85 22.91
C THR A 168 -6.28 -11.60 23.76
N ASP A 169 -6.37 -10.43 23.13
CA ASP A 169 -6.81 -9.17 23.72
C ASP A 169 -8.30 -9.17 24.12
N GLY A 170 -9.09 -10.11 23.58
CA GLY A 170 -10.48 -10.36 23.93
C GLY A 170 -10.69 -11.53 24.90
N SER A 171 -11.87 -12.16 24.82
CA SER A 171 -12.20 -13.36 25.60
C SER A 171 -11.72 -14.66 24.94
N ALA A 172 -11.14 -14.60 23.74
CA ALA A 172 -10.78 -15.81 23.01
C ALA A 172 -9.38 -16.33 23.40
N ALA A 173 -9.17 -17.63 23.25
CA ALA A 173 -7.87 -18.26 23.46
C ALA A 173 -7.63 -19.44 22.52
N TRP A 174 -6.37 -19.70 22.20
CA TRP A 174 -5.95 -20.97 21.61
C TRP A 174 -5.34 -21.85 22.69
N THR A 175 -5.80 -23.10 22.77
CA THR A 175 -5.30 -24.08 23.73
C THR A 175 -4.69 -25.26 23.00
N SER A 176 -3.50 -25.68 23.44
CA SER A 176 -2.84 -26.91 23.01
C SER A 176 -2.65 -27.83 24.22
N ALA A 177 -2.87 -29.13 24.02
CA ALA A 177 -2.65 -30.18 25.03
C ALA A 177 -1.47 -31.11 24.68
N ASP A 178 -0.81 -30.86 23.55
CA ASP A 178 0.22 -31.68 22.94
C ASP A 178 1.45 -30.83 22.58
N ARG A 179 1.82 -29.91 23.48
CA ARG A 179 3.04 -29.09 23.39
C ARG A 179 3.12 -28.18 22.15
N GLY A 180 1.98 -27.85 21.56
CA GLY A 180 1.86 -26.92 20.44
C GLY A 180 1.73 -27.59 19.08
N ASP A 181 1.57 -28.92 19.01
CA ASP A 181 1.35 -29.63 17.75
C ASP A 181 -0.07 -29.40 17.21
N THR A 182 -1.08 -29.44 18.07
CA THR A 182 -2.47 -29.10 17.74
C THR A 182 -3.02 -28.00 18.63
N TRP A 183 -3.94 -27.22 18.06
CA TRP A 183 -4.52 -26.05 18.70
C TRP A 183 -6.04 -26.05 18.53
N ILE A 184 -6.72 -25.79 19.63
CA ILE A 184 -8.17 -25.63 19.69
C ILE A 184 -8.46 -24.16 19.99
N PHE A 185 -9.29 -23.52 19.18
CA PHE A 185 -9.72 -22.15 19.39
C PHE A 185 -11.02 -22.12 20.20
N GLU A 186 -11.05 -21.29 21.24
CA GLU A 186 -12.19 -21.08 22.12
C GLU A 186 -12.55 -19.59 22.14
N ASP A 187 -13.73 -19.22 21.63
CA ASP A 187 -14.20 -17.82 21.51
C ASP A 187 -14.48 -17.13 22.86
N SER A 188 -14.80 -17.92 23.88
CA SER A 188 -15.17 -17.44 25.22
C SER A 188 -14.47 -18.25 26.29
N PHE A 189 -13.29 -17.77 26.67
CA PHE A 189 -12.47 -18.29 27.74
C PHE A 189 -12.78 -17.55 29.05
N ASP A 190 -13.30 -18.28 30.03
CA ASP A 190 -13.86 -17.77 31.29
C ASP A 190 -12.85 -17.09 32.26
N ARG A 191 -11.63 -16.79 31.80
CA ARG A 191 -10.60 -16.17 32.63
C ARG A 191 -9.86 -15.05 31.90
N PRO A 192 -9.70 -13.89 32.54
CA PRO A 192 -8.99 -12.77 31.93
C PRO A 192 -7.52 -13.12 31.70
N PRO A 193 -6.90 -12.56 30.65
CA PRO A 193 -5.48 -12.76 30.37
C PRO A 193 -4.63 -12.31 31.57
N LYS A 194 -3.70 -13.16 32.00
CA LYS A 194 -2.67 -12.73 32.95
C LYS A 194 -1.75 -11.72 32.27
N ARG A 195 -1.09 -10.86 33.06
CA ARG A 195 -0.05 -9.96 32.52
C ARG A 195 0.97 -10.80 31.73
N PRO A 196 1.26 -10.43 30.47
CA PRO A 196 2.14 -11.22 29.62
C PRO A 196 3.53 -11.33 30.25
N ALA A 197 3.99 -12.56 30.47
CA ALA A 197 5.35 -12.81 30.88
C ALA A 197 6.27 -12.49 29.68
N LYS A 198 7.12 -11.49 29.85
CA LYS A 198 8.06 -11.08 28.78
C LYS A 198 9.35 -11.90 28.76
N ALA A 199 9.65 -12.61 29.85
CA ALA A 199 10.80 -13.47 29.98
C ALA A 199 10.48 -14.67 30.87
N MET A 200 11.10 -15.82 30.59
CA MET A 200 10.94 -17.04 31.37
C MET A 200 12.15 -17.97 31.17
N CYS A 201 12.61 -18.58 32.26
CA CYS A 201 13.67 -19.58 32.22
C CYS A 201 13.10 -20.99 32.05
N VAL A 202 13.89 -21.87 31.41
CA VAL A 202 13.50 -23.24 31.15
C VAL A 202 13.45 -24.02 32.47
N PRO A 203 12.32 -24.69 32.80
CA PRO A 203 12.27 -25.58 33.94
C PRO A 203 13.40 -26.62 33.90
N TYR A 204 14.04 -26.87 35.04
CA TYR A 204 15.19 -27.79 35.17
C TYR A 204 16.49 -27.37 34.44
N GLN A 205 16.54 -26.19 33.83
CA GLN A 205 17.73 -25.61 33.19
C GLN A 205 17.84 -24.12 33.53
N ALA A 206 18.24 -23.80 34.77
CA ALA A 206 18.21 -22.43 35.29
C ALA A 206 19.07 -21.42 34.49
N THR A 207 20.06 -21.89 33.75
CA THR A 207 20.90 -21.02 32.92
C THR A 207 20.27 -20.68 31.56
N ARG A 208 19.28 -21.45 31.09
CA ARG A 208 18.64 -21.20 29.80
C ARG A 208 17.35 -20.41 29.96
N CYS A 209 17.29 -19.21 29.39
CA CYS A 209 16.13 -18.34 29.47
C CYS A 209 15.78 -17.72 28.12
N TYR A 210 14.49 -17.40 27.94
CA TYR A 210 13.97 -16.73 26.76
C TYR A 210 13.29 -15.43 27.14
N ARG A 211 13.37 -14.42 26.29
CA ARG A 211 12.59 -13.18 26.41
C ARG A 211 12.13 -12.67 25.05
N VAL A 212 11.00 -11.97 25.03
CA VAL A 212 10.52 -11.29 23.82
C VAL A 212 11.38 -10.06 23.53
N ALA A 213 11.68 -9.82 22.25
CA ALA A 213 12.39 -8.63 21.81
C ALA A 213 11.52 -7.38 22.00
N SER A 214 12.10 -6.30 22.51
CA SER A 214 11.33 -5.09 22.80
C SER A 214 10.92 -4.37 21.51
N GLY A 215 9.61 -4.13 21.35
CA GLY A 215 9.05 -3.27 20.30
C GLY A 215 9.02 -3.86 18.88
N ARG A 216 9.40 -5.13 18.70
CA ARG A 216 9.43 -5.83 17.40
C ARG A 216 9.10 -7.31 17.56
N LEU A 217 8.84 -7.99 16.45
CA LEU A 217 8.86 -9.45 16.43
C LEU A 217 10.28 -9.96 16.67
N GLY A 218 10.42 -10.84 17.66
CA GLY A 218 11.70 -11.47 17.95
C GLY A 218 11.73 -12.13 19.32
N VAL A 219 12.62 -13.11 19.44
CA VAL A 219 12.91 -13.80 20.69
C VAL A 219 14.40 -13.80 20.91
N GLU A 220 14.80 -13.46 22.12
CA GLU A 220 16.18 -13.52 22.58
C GLU A 220 16.34 -14.68 23.55
N GLN A 221 17.49 -15.35 23.49
CA GLN A 221 17.89 -16.45 24.36
C GLN A 221 19.12 -16.04 25.16
N SER A 222 19.14 -16.46 26.42
CA SER A 222 20.29 -16.47 27.31
C SER A 222 20.60 -17.92 27.67
N ASP A 223 21.90 -18.25 27.77
CA ASP A 223 22.40 -19.53 28.25
C ASP A 223 23.23 -19.38 29.55
N ASP A 224 23.17 -18.21 30.18
CA ASP A 224 23.89 -17.81 31.39
C ASP A 224 22.96 -17.23 32.49
N GLY A 225 21.66 -17.56 32.45
CA GLY A 225 20.70 -17.17 33.49
C GLY A 225 20.18 -15.73 33.36
N GLY A 226 20.40 -15.11 32.21
CA GLY A 226 19.92 -13.77 31.88
C GLY A 226 20.99 -12.68 31.84
N ASP A 227 22.26 -13.03 32.01
CA ASP A 227 23.39 -12.09 31.98
C ASP A 227 23.67 -11.58 30.55
N THR A 228 23.69 -12.49 29.57
CA THR A 228 23.81 -12.15 28.14
C THR A 228 22.66 -12.68 27.31
N TRP A 229 22.24 -11.89 26.33
CA TRP A 229 21.11 -12.20 25.46
C TRP A 229 21.54 -12.16 24.01
N ARG A 230 21.16 -13.19 23.26
CA ARG A 230 21.41 -13.32 21.83
C ARG A 230 20.09 -13.52 21.10
N LEU A 231 20.02 -13.04 19.87
CA LEU A 231 18.83 -13.24 19.05
C LEU A 231 18.66 -14.74 18.74
N SER A 232 17.60 -15.34 19.26
CA SER A 232 17.23 -16.73 19.00
C SER A 232 16.30 -16.86 17.80
N TRP A 233 15.45 -15.87 17.59
CA TRP A 233 14.55 -15.81 16.45
C TRP A 233 14.22 -14.37 16.08
N SER A 234 14.15 -14.11 14.79
CA SER A 234 13.50 -12.96 14.19
C SER A 234 12.99 -13.36 12.81
N PRO A 235 11.95 -12.71 12.28
CA PRO A 235 11.58 -12.90 10.88
C PRO A 235 12.78 -12.60 9.97
N SER A 236 12.89 -13.34 8.86
CA SER A 236 13.86 -13.04 7.81
C SER A 236 13.54 -11.68 7.17
N ARG A 237 14.46 -11.12 6.36
CA ARG A 237 14.16 -9.87 5.63
C ARG A 237 12.95 -10.03 4.71
N ASP A 238 12.86 -11.16 4.03
CA ASP A 238 11.77 -11.41 3.08
C ASP A 238 10.43 -11.69 3.78
N ASP A 239 10.45 -12.34 4.96
CA ASP A 239 9.27 -12.45 5.81
C ASP A 239 8.84 -11.09 6.34
N HIS A 240 9.80 -10.22 6.67
CA HIS A 240 9.50 -8.86 7.10
C HIS A 240 8.77 -8.07 6.00
N ASP A 241 9.22 -8.17 4.74
CA ASP A 241 8.56 -7.51 3.61
C ASP A 241 7.12 -8.03 3.42
N ARG A 242 6.88 -9.35 3.56
CA ARG A 242 5.53 -9.93 3.54
C ARG A 242 4.67 -9.43 4.68
N LEU A 243 5.21 -9.38 5.90
CA LEU A 243 4.51 -8.86 7.07
C LEU A 243 4.12 -7.38 6.89
N VAL A 244 4.98 -6.57 6.29
CA VAL A 244 4.66 -5.18 5.94
C VAL A 244 3.48 -5.12 4.97
N ARG A 245 3.41 -6.01 3.97
CA ARG A 245 2.27 -6.08 3.05
C ARG A 245 0.98 -6.59 3.71
N GLN A 246 1.08 -7.51 4.66
CA GLN A 246 -0.08 -8.09 5.35
C GLN A 246 -0.69 -7.15 6.40
N PHE A 247 0.15 -6.39 7.10
CA PHE A 247 -0.25 -5.62 8.29
C PHE A 247 -0.08 -4.10 8.15
N GLY A 248 0.58 -3.62 7.10
CA GLY A 248 0.85 -2.19 6.87
C GLY A 248 1.58 -1.54 8.05
N ASP A 249 1.08 -0.38 8.48
CA ASP A 249 1.66 0.39 9.60
C ASP A 249 1.51 -0.29 10.97
N ARG A 250 0.67 -1.33 11.08
CA ARG A 250 0.42 -2.08 12.33
C ARG A 250 1.21 -3.38 12.35
N LEU A 251 2.52 -3.28 12.16
CA LEU A 251 3.39 -4.45 12.23
C LEU A 251 3.22 -5.19 13.57
N PRO A 252 3.14 -6.54 13.54
CA PRO A 252 2.96 -7.32 14.76
C PRO A 252 4.16 -7.17 15.70
N ARG A 253 3.96 -7.51 16.97
CA ARG A 253 4.98 -7.46 18.01
C ARG A 253 4.84 -8.65 18.94
N SER A 254 5.96 -9.16 19.45
CA SER A 254 5.95 -10.23 20.43
C SER A 254 5.50 -9.67 21.79
N GLY A 255 4.30 -10.05 22.23
CA GLY A 255 3.65 -9.54 23.44
C GLY A 255 4.07 -10.26 24.73
N GLY A 256 4.19 -11.58 24.65
CA GLY A 256 4.59 -12.42 25.78
C GLY A 256 4.97 -13.83 25.33
N LEU A 257 5.62 -14.57 26.23
CA LEU A 257 6.02 -15.95 25.99
C LEU A 257 5.81 -16.82 27.22
N ALA A 258 5.76 -18.13 26.99
CA ALA A 258 5.87 -19.12 28.05
C ALA A 258 6.75 -20.29 27.59
N VAL A 259 7.37 -20.95 28.57
CA VAL A 259 8.25 -22.09 28.36
C VAL A 259 7.65 -23.29 29.07
N GLN A 260 7.44 -24.37 28.33
CA GLN A 260 7.04 -25.67 28.89
C GLN A 260 8.22 -26.62 28.77
N GLY A 261 8.75 -27.11 29.89
CA GLY A 261 9.96 -27.93 29.93
C GLY A 261 9.84 -29.16 30.81
N TRP A 262 10.62 -30.18 30.48
CA TRP A 262 10.75 -31.45 31.21
C TRP A 262 12.23 -31.86 31.27
N ARG A 263 12.52 -33.02 31.89
CA ARG A 263 13.89 -33.56 31.93
C ARG A 263 14.35 -33.91 30.51
N GLY A 264 15.18 -33.06 29.91
CA GLY A 264 15.82 -33.30 28.62
C GLY A 264 15.26 -32.53 27.42
N GLY A 265 14.23 -31.70 27.59
CA GLY A 265 13.67 -30.91 26.49
C GLY A 265 12.68 -29.84 26.93
N HIS A 266 12.37 -28.91 26.02
CA HIS A 266 11.40 -27.84 26.23
C HIS A 266 10.88 -27.28 24.90
N VAL A 267 9.68 -26.72 24.95
CA VAL A 267 9.08 -25.89 23.90
C VAL A 267 8.94 -24.45 24.39
N VAL A 268 8.95 -23.50 23.45
CA VAL A 268 8.72 -22.09 23.74
C VAL A 268 7.57 -21.62 22.88
N VAL A 269 6.53 -21.06 23.50
CA VAL A 269 5.38 -20.51 22.81
C VAL A 269 5.35 -19.01 23.03
N VAL A 270 5.17 -18.26 21.95
CA VAL A 270 5.19 -16.80 21.93
C VAL A 270 3.92 -16.28 21.29
N ALA A 271 3.32 -15.28 21.94
CA ALA A 271 2.21 -14.52 21.42
C ALA A 271 2.76 -13.34 20.59
N ASN A 272 2.59 -13.40 19.27
CA ASN A 272 3.12 -12.45 18.30
C ASN A 272 2.07 -11.41 17.83
N GLY A 273 1.12 -11.04 18.70
CA GLY A 273 0.12 -10.03 18.39
C GLY A 273 -0.79 -10.46 17.25
N SER A 274 -0.97 -9.58 16.27
CA SER A 274 -1.81 -9.81 15.07
C SER A 274 -1.32 -10.94 14.15
N GLU A 275 -0.05 -11.35 14.26
CA GLU A 275 0.50 -12.51 13.53
C GLU A 275 0.00 -13.83 14.13
N GLY A 276 -0.27 -13.88 15.44
CA GLY A 276 -0.72 -15.08 16.15
C GLY A 276 0.38 -15.77 16.95
N ILE A 277 0.62 -17.05 16.71
CA ILE A 277 1.44 -17.94 17.55
C ILE A 277 2.76 -18.27 16.87
N LEU A 278 3.85 -18.14 17.62
CA LEU A 278 5.17 -18.63 17.26
C LEU A 278 5.59 -19.74 18.24
N LEU A 279 6.01 -20.88 17.70
CA LEU A 279 6.42 -22.05 18.46
C LEU A 279 7.89 -22.37 18.18
N ARG A 280 8.67 -22.59 19.24
CA ARG A 280 9.93 -23.32 19.18
C ARG A 280 9.67 -24.76 19.59
N ASP A 281 9.95 -25.70 18.70
CA ASP A 281 9.80 -27.12 18.97
C ASP A 281 10.96 -27.67 19.84
N GLU A 282 10.87 -28.96 20.16
CA GLU A 282 11.85 -29.67 21.00
C GLU A 282 13.23 -29.77 20.34
N THR A 283 13.27 -29.81 19.01
CA THR A 283 14.52 -29.84 18.21
C THR A 283 15.24 -28.49 18.23
N GLY A 284 14.49 -27.43 18.53
CA GLY A 284 14.93 -26.06 18.57
C GLY A 284 14.69 -25.26 17.30
N SER A 285 13.90 -25.81 16.38
CA SER A 285 13.42 -25.08 15.22
C SER A 285 12.26 -24.17 15.61
N TRP A 286 12.21 -22.99 14.98
CA TRP A 286 11.13 -22.03 15.15
C TRP A 286 10.14 -22.14 14.00
N ARG A 287 8.85 -22.23 14.34
CA ARG A 287 7.74 -22.32 13.40
C ARG A 287 6.72 -21.23 13.69
N ARG A 288 6.41 -20.45 12.65
CA ARG A 288 5.29 -19.49 12.66
C ARG A 288 4.02 -20.29 12.42
N LEU A 289 3.15 -20.38 13.41
CA LEU A 289 1.88 -21.12 13.30
C LEU A 289 0.74 -20.20 12.86
N GLY A 290 0.96 -18.89 12.84
CA GLY A 290 -0.09 -17.94 12.51
C GLY A 290 -1.23 -18.04 13.52
N ARG A 291 -2.46 -18.14 13.02
CA ARG A 291 -3.67 -18.26 13.84
C ARG A 291 -4.32 -19.59 13.49
N PRO A 292 -4.02 -20.68 14.23
CA PRO A 292 -4.54 -22.00 13.90
C PRO A 292 -6.07 -22.02 13.80
N GLY A 293 -6.59 -22.60 12.72
CA GLY A 293 -8.03 -22.63 12.43
C GLY A 293 -8.57 -21.41 11.68
N GLU A 294 -7.79 -20.33 11.58
CA GLU A 294 -8.09 -19.19 10.71
C GLU A 294 -7.28 -19.29 9.40
N PRO A 295 -7.83 -18.82 8.26
CA PRO A 295 -7.05 -18.71 7.03
C PRO A 295 -5.90 -17.72 7.24
N GLU A 296 -4.72 -18.04 6.71
CA GLU A 296 -3.58 -17.13 6.77
C GLU A 296 -3.93 -15.81 6.09
N ARG A 297 -3.52 -14.70 6.71
CA ARG A 297 -3.79 -13.37 6.16
C ARG A 297 -3.03 -13.24 4.84
N ALA A 298 -3.77 -13.09 3.75
CA ALA A 298 -3.17 -12.96 2.44
C ALA A 298 -2.23 -11.75 2.37
N THR A 299 -1.06 -11.96 1.77
CA THR A 299 -0.12 -10.89 1.44
C THR A 299 -0.75 -9.99 0.38
N ASP A 300 -0.84 -8.68 0.64
CA ASP A 300 -1.41 -7.74 -0.32
C ASP A 300 -0.49 -7.59 -1.54
N ILE A 301 -0.97 -8.11 -2.67
CA ILE A 301 -0.35 -8.04 -4.00
C ILE A 301 -1.25 -7.27 -5.00
N HIS A 302 -2.16 -6.44 -4.50
CA HIS A 302 -3.09 -5.67 -5.33
C HIS A 302 -2.35 -4.78 -6.32
N ALA A 303 -1.30 -4.07 -5.88
CA ALA A 303 -0.52 -3.19 -6.74
C ALA A 303 0.14 -3.94 -7.92
N GLU A 304 0.65 -5.14 -7.67
CA GLU A 304 1.22 -6.03 -8.66
C GLU A 304 0.14 -6.51 -9.66
N GLY A 305 -1.05 -6.85 -9.17
CA GLY A 305 -2.22 -7.17 -10.02
C GLY A 305 -2.68 -6.02 -10.90
N VAL A 306 -2.73 -4.79 -10.36
CA VAL A 306 -3.04 -3.57 -11.12
C VAL A 306 -1.97 -3.32 -12.20
N THR A 307 -0.69 -3.50 -11.84
CA THR A 307 0.42 -3.35 -12.79
C THR A 307 0.34 -4.37 -13.91
N ALA A 308 0.05 -5.63 -13.59
CA ALA A 308 -0.14 -6.70 -14.57
C ALA A 308 -1.30 -6.38 -15.54
N ALA A 309 -2.44 -5.94 -15.01
CA ALA A 309 -3.61 -5.55 -15.81
C ALA A 309 -3.33 -4.33 -16.71
N PHE A 310 -2.62 -3.34 -16.18
CA PHE A 310 -2.22 -2.15 -16.94
C PHE A 310 -1.29 -2.52 -18.12
N LEU A 311 -0.25 -3.32 -17.87
CA LEU A 311 0.68 -3.76 -18.92
C LEU A 311 -0.02 -4.63 -19.97
N ALA A 312 -0.91 -5.53 -19.55
CA ALA A 312 -1.74 -6.32 -20.45
C ALA A 312 -2.64 -5.43 -21.34
N GLY A 313 -3.27 -4.40 -20.76
CA GLY A 313 -4.05 -3.41 -21.50
C GLY A 313 -3.19 -2.63 -22.51
N CYS A 314 -2.02 -2.16 -22.10
CA CYS A 314 -1.07 -1.48 -22.99
C CYS A 314 -0.64 -2.37 -24.17
N LEU A 315 -0.38 -3.66 -23.92
CA LEU A 315 -0.05 -4.59 -24.99
C LEU A 315 -1.24 -4.83 -25.93
N LEU A 316 -2.43 -5.07 -25.37
CA LEU A 316 -3.66 -5.29 -26.14
C LEU A 316 -3.89 -4.15 -27.14
N PHE A 317 -3.92 -2.92 -26.66
CA PHE A 317 -4.20 -1.75 -27.49
C PHE A 317 -2.99 -1.35 -28.34
N GLY A 318 -1.76 -1.46 -27.81
CA GLY A 318 -0.54 -1.14 -28.55
C GLY A 318 -0.34 -2.04 -29.77
N ALA A 319 -0.47 -3.36 -29.59
CA ALA A 319 -0.35 -4.33 -30.68
C ALA A 319 -1.47 -4.16 -31.72
N ALA A 320 -2.73 -4.02 -31.27
CA ALA A 320 -3.85 -3.74 -32.18
C ALA A 320 -3.64 -2.42 -32.97
N GLY A 321 -3.10 -1.40 -32.29
CA GLY A 321 -2.76 -0.10 -32.87
C GLY A 321 -1.67 -0.14 -33.94
N ALA A 322 -0.72 -1.07 -33.84
CA ALA A 322 0.34 -1.25 -34.83
C ALA A 322 -0.19 -1.71 -36.20
N GLY A 323 -1.38 -2.31 -36.24
CA GLY A 323 -2.06 -2.72 -37.48
C GLY A 323 -2.83 -1.60 -38.19
N LEU A 324 -2.95 -0.40 -37.60
CA LEU A 324 -3.73 0.71 -38.14
C LEU A 324 -2.93 1.57 -39.13
N ARG A 325 -3.51 1.83 -40.31
CA ARG A 325 -2.96 2.79 -41.30
C ARG A 325 -3.67 4.15 -41.28
N ARG A 326 -4.95 4.17 -40.91
CA ARG A 326 -5.77 5.40 -40.76
C ARG A 326 -6.14 5.59 -39.30
N TYR A 327 -6.36 6.83 -38.88
CA TYR A 327 -6.77 7.20 -37.51
C TYR A 327 -5.84 6.75 -36.38
N HIS A 328 -4.62 6.29 -36.68
CA HIS A 328 -3.67 5.77 -35.69
C HIS A 328 -3.40 6.74 -34.53
N ARG A 329 -3.24 8.05 -34.82
CA ARG A 329 -3.06 9.07 -33.76
C ARG A 329 -4.28 9.18 -32.84
N ALA A 330 -5.50 9.19 -33.39
CA ALA A 330 -6.72 9.27 -32.61
C ALA A 330 -6.90 8.01 -31.74
N TYR A 331 -6.62 6.84 -32.32
CA TYR A 331 -6.65 5.57 -31.61
C TYR A 331 -5.68 5.54 -30.43
N LEU A 332 -4.42 5.95 -30.64
CA LEU A 332 -3.41 6.00 -29.58
C LEU A 332 -3.81 6.97 -28.46
N ILE A 333 -4.34 8.14 -28.79
CA ILE A 333 -4.80 9.12 -27.78
C ILE A 333 -5.89 8.50 -26.91
N VAL A 334 -6.91 7.91 -27.53
CA VAL A 334 -8.06 7.33 -26.82
C VAL A 334 -7.65 6.15 -25.94
N THR A 335 -6.85 5.23 -26.48
CA THR A 335 -6.44 4.01 -25.75
C THR A 335 -5.42 4.30 -24.64
N THR A 336 -4.53 5.27 -24.85
CA THR A 336 -3.63 5.74 -23.79
C THR A 336 -4.42 6.40 -22.67
N ALA A 337 -5.40 7.26 -23.00
CA ALA A 337 -6.30 7.85 -22.02
C ALA A 337 -7.09 6.79 -21.24
N ALA A 338 -7.55 5.73 -21.92
CA ALA A 338 -8.24 4.61 -21.29
C ALA A 338 -7.33 3.82 -20.32
N CYS A 339 -6.09 3.50 -20.73
CA CYS A 339 -5.14 2.79 -19.88
C CYS A 339 -4.73 3.60 -18.65
N LEU A 340 -4.49 4.91 -18.83
CA LEU A 340 -4.19 5.82 -17.71
C LEU A 340 -5.40 6.01 -16.80
N SER A 341 -6.62 6.05 -17.36
CA SER A 341 -7.85 6.11 -16.56
C SER A 341 -8.08 4.83 -15.76
N PHE A 342 -7.74 3.67 -16.31
CA PHE A 342 -7.74 2.40 -15.58
C PHE A 342 -6.75 2.43 -14.41
N LEU A 343 -5.51 2.87 -14.64
CA LEU A 343 -4.51 2.98 -13.57
C LEU A 343 -5.00 3.91 -12.45
N GLY A 344 -5.59 5.05 -12.81
CA GLY A 344 -6.18 5.99 -11.86
C GLY A 344 -7.39 5.43 -11.10
N PHE A 345 -8.22 4.60 -11.74
CA PHE A 345 -9.34 3.93 -11.09
C PHE A 345 -8.89 2.79 -10.17
N ALA A 346 -7.92 1.97 -10.60
CA ALA A 346 -7.49 0.78 -9.88
C ALA A 346 -6.59 1.09 -8.67
N SER A 347 -5.91 2.23 -8.69
CA SER A 347 -5.16 2.79 -7.54
C SER A 347 -6.05 3.53 -6.54
N ALA A 348 -7.36 3.65 -6.84
CA ALA A 348 -8.29 4.44 -6.07
C ALA A 348 -9.23 3.58 -5.24
N ALA A 349 -8.76 3.13 -4.08
CA ALA A 349 -9.66 2.76 -2.97
C ALA A 349 -10.43 3.98 -2.40
N THR A 350 -10.13 5.20 -2.88
CA THR A 350 -10.55 6.48 -2.29
C THR A 350 -11.23 7.46 -3.27
N ILE A 351 -11.35 7.13 -4.57
CA ILE A 351 -12.17 7.98 -5.46
C ILE A 351 -13.64 7.64 -5.15
N SER A 352 -14.30 8.50 -4.38
CA SER A 352 -15.73 8.43 -4.14
C SER A 352 -16.48 9.41 -5.04
N GLY A 353 -17.69 9.02 -5.46
CA GLY A 353 -18.61 9.88 -6.21
C GLY A 353 -18.37 9.96 -7.72
N VAL A 354 -18.62 11.13 -8.30
CA VAL A 354 -18.73 11.36 -9.76
C VAL A 354 -17.43 11.05 -10.50
N PHE A 355 -16.27 11.22 -9.87
CA PHE A 355 -14.98 10.97 -10.51
C PHE A 355 -14.68 9.49 -10.69
N ALA A 356 -15.11 8.63 -9.75
CA ALA A 356 -15.02 7.19 -9.91
C ALA A 356 -15.86 6.77 -11.10
N LEU A 357 -17.04 7.38 -11.24
CA LEU A 357 -17.93 7.18 -12.36
C LEU A 357 -17.30 7.64 -13.68
N ILE A 358 -16.60 8.79 -13.71
CA ILE A 358 -15.92 9.30 -14.91
C ILE A 358 -14.74 8.41 -15.30
N THR A 359 -13.87 8.03 -14.37
CA THR A 359 -12.74 7.13 -14.65
C THR A 359 -13.24 5.74 -15.04
N ALA A 360 -14.25 5.23 -14.33
CA ALA A 360 -14.90 3.96 -14.66
C ALA A 360 -15.68 4.01 -15.98
N ALA A 361 -16.16 5.18 -16.43
CA ALA A 361 -16.81 5.35 -17.72
C ALA A 361 -15.79 5.58 -18.85
N MET A 362 -14.63 6.20 -18.57
CA MET A 362 -13.55 6.42 -19.55
C MET A 362 -12.95 5.11 -20.05
N VAL A 363 -12.83 4.10 -19.19
CA VAL A 363 -12.31 2.77 -19.57
C VAL A 363 -13.20 2.09 -20.64
N PRO A 364 -14.50 1.81 -20.41
CA PRO A 364 -15.36 1.18 -21.42
C PRO A 364 -15.56 2.10 -22.62
N THR A 365 -15.66 3.42 -22.44
CA THR A 365 -15.77 4.36 -23.56
C THR A 365 -14.54 4.30 -24.45
N GLY A 366 -13.34 4.31 -23.86
CA GLY A 366 -12.08 4.20 -24.59
C GLY A 366 -11.92 2.86 -25.31
N VAL A 367 -12.36 1.77 -24.69
CA VAL A 367 -12.42 0.43 -25.33
C VAL A 367 -13.36 0.47 -26.54
N ILE A 368 -14.59 0.96 -26.39
CA ILE A 368 -15.59 1.01 -27.45
C ILE A 368 -15.11 1.88 -28.61
N VAL A 369 -14.66 3.10 -28.34
CA VAL A 369 -14.13 4.00 -29.36
C VAL A 369 -12.88 3.41 -30.01
N GLY A 370 -12.01 2.76 -29.24
CA GLY A 370 -10.85 2.04 -29.76
C GLY A 370 -11.24 0.94 -30.75
N VAL A 371 -12.23 0.10 -30.42
CA VAL A 371 -12.75 -0.95 -31.31
C VAL A 371 -13.36 -0.35 -32.58
N ILE A 372 -14.16 0.72 -32.46
CA ILE A 372 -14.73 1.42 -33.62
C ILE A 372 -13.61 1.93 -34.54
N LEU A 373 -12.56 2.54 -33.98
CA LEU A 373 -11.41 3.03 -34.74
C LEU A 373 -10.60 1.90 -35.40
N LEU A 374 -10.47 0.73 -34.74
CA LEU A 374 -9.87 -0.45 -35.35
C LEU A 374 -10.65 -0.94 -36.57
N ILE A 375 -11.99 -0.99 -36.46
CA ILE A 375 -12.88 -1.42 -37.55
C ILE A 375 -12.84 -0.40 -38.70
N MET A 376 -13.07 0.89 -38.40
CA MET A 376 -13.07 1.97 -39.40
C MET A 376 -11.70 2.16 -40.07
N GLY A 377 -10.63 2.00 -39.30
CA GLY A 377 -9.26 2.10 -39.77
C GLY A 377 -8.75 0.85 -40.49
N GLN A 378 -9.60 -0.18 -40.64
CA GLN A 378 -9.27 -1.47 -41.26
C GLN A 378 -7.97 -2.06 -40.71
N ALA A 379 -7.89 -2.16 -39.39
CA ALA A 379 -6.73 -2.71 -38.71
C ALA A 379 -6.40 -4.11 -39.22
N ARG A 380 -5.11 -4.40 -39.40
CA ARG A 380 -4.68 -5.73 -39.82
C ARG A 380 -5.02 -6.78 -38.77
N PRO A 381 -5.45 -7.99 -39.19
CA PRO A 381 -5.89 -9.02 -38.26
C PRO A 381 -4.75 -9.58 -37.41
N LEU A 382 -3.52 -9.66 -37.94
CA LEU A 382 -2.41 -10.27 -37.19
C LEU A 382 -1.99 -9.44 -35.95
N PRO A 383 -1.72 -8.13 -36.02
CA PRO A 383 -1.40 -7.34 -34.83
C PRO A 383 -2.53 -7.30 -33.79
N VAL A 384 -3.79 -7.34 -34.25
CA VAL A 384 -4.95 -7.46 -33.34
C VAL A 384 -4.96 -8.81 -32.63
N ALA A 385 -4.76 -9.92 -33.36
CA ALA A 385 -4.69 -11.25 -32.77
C ALA A 385 -3.52 -11.39 -31.78
N VAL A 386 -2.35 -10.83 -32.10
CA VAL A 386 -1.20 -10.75 -31.18
C VAL A 386 -1.59 -10.03 -29.90
N GLY A 387 -2.22 -8.84 -30.00
CA GLY A 387 -2.67 -8.12 -28.81
C GLY A 387 -3.66 -8.92 -27.94
N VAL A 388 -4.66 -9.56 -28.55
CA VAL A 388 -5.69 -10.33 -27.83
C VAL A 388 -5.12 -11.57 -27.15
N LEU A 389 -4.19 -12.28 -27.80
CA LEU A 389 -3.61 -13.52 -27.27
C LEU A 389 -2.49 -13.25 -26.26
N SER A 390 -1.67 -12.22 -26.49
CA SER A 390 -0.51 -11.93 -25.66
C SER A 390 -0.84 -11.08 -24.43
N ALA A 391 -1.95 -10.33 -24.41
CA ALA A 391 -2.39 -9.60 -23.22
C ALA A 391 -2.61 -10.48 -21.96
N PRO A 392 -3.39 -11.60 -22.01
CA PRO A 392 -3.52 -12.48 -20.85
C PRO A 392 -2.20 -13.15 -20.47
N LEU A 393 -1.33 -13.45 -21.46
CA LEU A 393 0.01 -13.98 -21.19
C LEU A 393 0.85 -12.95 -20.42
N VAL A 394 0.86 -11.68 -20.83
CA VAL A 394 1.56 -10.62 -20.10
C VAL A 394 1.03 -10.51 -18.68
N TYR A 395 -0.29 -10.48 -18.48
CA TYR A 395 -0.88 -10.48 -17.14
C TYR A 395 -0.32 -11.62 -16.27
N LEU A 396 -0.35 -12.86 -16.79
CA LEU A 396 0.12 -14.03 -16.05
C LEU A 396 1.62 -13.98 -15.78
N THR A 397 2.44 -13.57 -16.75
CA THR A 397 3.90 -13.48 -16.58
C THR A 397 4.30 -12.43 -15.56
N VAL A 398 3.51 -11.37 -15.39
CA VAL A 398 3.75 -10.35 -14.36
C VAL A 398 3.21 -10.81 -13.01
N TYR A 399 1.99 -11.33 -12.96
CA TYR A 399 1.28 -11.59 -11.69
C TYR A 399 1.73 -12.87 -10.97
N LEU A 400 1.90 -13.99 -11.68
CA LEU A 400 2.19 -15.29 -11.05
C LEU A 400 3.49 -15.32 -10.22
N PRO A 401 4.60 -14.67 -10.63
CA PRO A 401 5.79 -14.61 -9.79
C PRO A 401 5.54 -13.96 -8.42
N PHE A 402 4.65 -12.96 -8.34
CA PHE A 402 4.31 -12.31 -7.06
C PHE A 402 3.37 -13.15 -6.20
N VAL A 403 2.50 -13.96 -6.82
CA VAL A 403 1.74 -14.99 -6.09
C VAL A 403 2.69 -15.98 -5.44
N GLY A 404 3.65 -16.52 -6.19
CA GLY A 404 4.66 -17.43 -5.61
C GLY A 404 5.52 -16.76 -4.51
N TRP A 405 5.78 -15.46 -4.61
CA TRP A 405 6.49 -14.74 -3.55
C TRP A 405 5.63 -14.55 -2.30
N ALA A 406 4.35 -14.23 -2.47
CA ALA A 406 3.37 -14.12 -1.40
C ALA A 406 3.21 -15.45 -0.65
N ASP A 407 3.23 -16.58 -1.36
CA ASP A 407 3.12 -17.93 -0.81
C ASP A 407 4.44 -18.45 -0.21
N GLY A 408 5.56 -17.75 -0.45
CA GLY A 408 6.88 -18.10 0.09
C GLY A 408 7.75 -19.00 -0.80
N ASP A 409 7.30 -19.35 -2.00
CA ASP A 409 8.07 -20.13 -2.99
C ASP A 409 9.30 -19.37 -3.49
N PHE A 410 9.17 -18.04 -3.66
CA PHE A 410 10.31 -17.19 -3.95
C PHE A 410 10.92 -16.65 -2.67
N GLY A 411 12.22 -16.90 -2.51
CA GLY A 411 12.98 -16.43 -1.35
C GLY A 411 12.95 -14.92 -1.18
N SER A 412 12.93 -14.14 -2.27
CA SER A 412 12.94 -12.67 -2.22
C SER A 412 11.96 -12.00 -3.19
N TYR A 413 11.53 -10.78 -2.88
CA TYR A 413 10.68 -9.99 -3.77
C TYR A 413 11.38 -9.72 -5.11
N TRP A 414 12.68 -9.42 -5.07
CA TRP A 414 13.48 -9.13 -6.28
C TRP A 414 13.62 -10.33 -7.21
N THR A 415 13.62 -11.55 -6.67
CA THR A 415 13.58 -12.75 -7.51
C THR A 415 12.27 -12.84 -8.30
N ALA A 416 11.12 -12.50 -7.69
CA ALA A 416 9.86 -12.44 -8.41
C ALA A 416 9.86 -11.36 -9.50
N VAL A 417 10.40 -10.17 -9.20
CA VAL A 417 10.55 -9.07 -10.17
C VAL A 417 11.41 -9.50 -11.37
N ALA A 418 12.55 -10.15 -11.12
CA ALA A 418 13.45 -10.59 -12.18
C ALA A 418 12.81 -11.65 -13.07
N VAL A 419 12.10 -12.62 -12.48
CA VAL A 419 11.36 -13.66 -13.22
C VAL A 419 10.24 -13.03 -14.05
N ALA A 420 9.44 -12.12 -13.46
CA ALA A 420 8.39 -11.40 -14.17
C ALA A 420 8.95 -10.63 -15.37
N ALA A 421 10.01 -9.84 -15.16
CA ALA A 421 10.64 -9.06 -16.21
C ALA A 421 11.18 -9.93 -17.36
N LEU A 422 11.80 -11.06 -17.04
CA LEU A 422 12.35 -11.99 -18.03
C LEU A 422 11.24 -12.64 -18.86
N LEU A 423 10.20 -13.15 -18.22
CA LEU A 423 9.06 -13.80 -18.88
C LEU A 423 8.28 -12.80 -19.76
N THR A 424 8.00 -11.60 -19.25
CA THR A 424 7.32 -10.56 -20.04
C THR A 424 8.17 -10.09 -21.22
N SER A 425 9.48 -9.94 -21.04
CA SER A 425 10.39 -9.56 -22.14
C SER A 425 10.41 -10.59 -23.27
N LEU A 426 10.34 -11.88 -22.94
CA LEU A 426 10.24 -12.96 -23.92
C LEU A 426 8.96 -12.85 -24.75
N VAL A 427 7.81 -12.63 -24.10
CA VAL A 427 6.52 -12.42 -24.79
C VAL A 427 6.59 -11.22 -25.72
N LEU A 428 7.08 -10.07 -25.24
CA LEU A 428 7.20 -8.86 -26.04
C LEU A 428 8.16 -9.02 -27.24
N ALA A 429 9.24 -9.79 -27.09
CA ALA A 429 10.16 -10.08 -28.18
C ALA A 429 9.50 -10.91 -29.29
N VAL A 430 8.71 -11.92 -28.91
CA VAL A 430 7.93 -12.74 -29.87
C VAL A 430 6.88 -11.88 -30.57
N ASP A 431 6.12 -11.08 -29.83
CA ASP A 431 5.10 -10.18 -30.37
C ASP A 431 5.69 -9.20 -31.38
N LEU A 432 6.83 -8.57 -31.04
CA LEU A 432 7.52 -7.64 -31.91
C LEU A 432 8.01 -8.33 -33.20
N ALA A 433 8.54 -9.56 -33.10
CA ALA A 433 8.97 -10.33 -34.26
C ALA A 433 7.80 -10.67 -35.19
N LEU A 434 6.65 -11.07 -34.64
CA LEU A 434 5.43 -11.37 -35.39
C LEU A 434 4.89 -10.12 -36.11
N ILE A 435 4.79 -8.99 -35.40
CA ILE A 435 4.30 -7.72 -35.96
C ILE A 435 5.26 -7.19 -37.03
N ARG A 436 6.59 -7.26 -36.83
CA ARG A 436 7.58 -6.85 -37.83
C ARG A 436 7.51 -7.70 -39.09
N LYS A 437 7.33 -9.03 -38.94
CA LYS A 437 7.19 -9.95 -40.07
C LYS A 437 5.94 -9.66 -40.90
N ASP A 438 4.83 -9.26 -40.27
CA ASP A 438 3.62 -8.81 -40.95
C ASP A 438 3.80 -7.46 -41.66
N ALA A 439 4.45 -6.50 -40.99
CA ALA A 439 4.76 -5.21 -41.57
C ALA A 439 5.58 -5.35 -42.86
N ALA A 440 6.59 -6.23 -42.87
CA ALA A 440 7.45 -6.49 -44.02
C ALA A 440 6.74 -7.17 -45.21
N LYS A 441 5.67 -7.94 -44.96
CA LYS A 441 4.86 -8.59 -46.01
C LYS A 441 3.85 -7.66 -46.67
N ALA A 442 3.68 -6.46 -46.14
CA ALA A 442 2.69 -5.55 -46.67
C ALA A 442 3.18 -4.91 -47.97
N PRO A 443 2.37 -4.91 -49.04
CA PRO A 443 2.71 -4.17 -50.24
C PRO A 443 2.90 -2.69 -49.89
N ALA A 444 3.98 -2.08 -50.40
CA ALA A 444 4.16 -0.64 -50.39
C ALA A 444 2.97 -0.04 -51.14
N ALA A 445 2.09 0.64 -50.42
CA ALA A 445 0.96 1.31 -51.05
C ALA A 445 1.49 2.54 -51.79
N LEU A 446 1.34 2.52 -53.12
CA LEU A 446 1.39 3.68 -54.01
C LEU A 446 0.29 4.69 -53.65
#